data_AF-A0A534RJX4-F1
#
_entry.id   AF-A0A534RJX4-F1
#
_cell.length_a   1.000
_cell.length_b   1.000
_cell.length_c   1.000
_cell.angle_alpha   90.00
_cell.angle_beta   90.00
_cell.angle_gamma   90.00
#
_symmetry.space_group_name_H-M   'P 1'
#
loop_
_entity.id
_entity.type
_entity.pdbx_description
1 polymer ?
#
loop_
_entity_poly.entity_id
_entity_poly.type
_entity_poly.pdbx_seq_one_letter_code
_entity_poly.pdbx_strand_id
1 'polypeptide(L)' 'KVVGDRDDVDPLRGFRTNPMYARTDVAVSYTFPSSVFSFSSLTVYGKIENLFDRNYQEVLGFRSPPLNYLAGVRVTF' A
#
# COMPACT_ATOMS: atom_id res chain seq x y z
N LYS A 1 -4.10 0.88 -7.82
CA LYS A 1 -3.64 -0.44 -8.33
C LYS A 1 -4.84 -1.26 -8.78
N VAL A 2 -4.81 -1.79 -9.99
CA VAL A 2 -5.84 -2.71 -10.50
C VAL A 2 -5.16 -4.04 -10.81
N VAL A 3 -5.78 -5.14 -10.39
CA VAL A 3 -5.33 -6.51 -10.67
C VAL A 3 -6.52 -7.25 -11.27
N GLY A 4 -6.34 -7.81 -12.47
CA GLY A 4 -7.36 -8.58 -13.15
C GLY A 4 -7.59 -9.95 -12.53
N ASP A 5 -8.54 -10.69 -13.09
CA ASP A 5 -8.78 -12.08 -12.70
C ASP A 5 -7.50 -12.90 -12.92
N ARG A 6 -7.22 -13.80 -11.98
CA ARG A 6 -6.06 -14.69 -12.06
C ARG A 6 -6.45 -16.10 -11.68
N ASP A 7 -6.06 -17.07 -12.50
CA ASP A 7 -6.20 -18.47 -12.11
C ASP A 7 -5.10 -18.83 -11.13
N ASP A 8 -5.52 -19.19 -9.92
CA ASP A 8 -4.66 -19.65 -8.83
C ASP A 8 -4.82 -21.16 -8.65
N VAL A 9 -3.77 -21.82 -8.15
CA VAL A 9 -3.83 -23.24 -7.81
C VAL A 9 -4.23 -23.38 -6.34
N ASP A 10 -5.38 -24.01 -6.10
CA ASP A 10 -5.83 -24.50 -4.80
C ASP A 10 -5.28 -25.93 -4.60
N PRO A 11 -4.39 -26.17 -3.61
CA PRO A 11 -3.82 -27.49 -3.34
C PRO A 11 -4.86 -28.56 -3.02
N LEU A 12 -6.07 -28.17 -2.60
CA LEU A 12 -7.15 -29.08 -2.21
C LEU A 12 -8.20 -29.27 -3.31
N ARG A 13 -8.28 -28.36 -4.29
CA ARG A 13 -9.40 -28.31 -5.26
C ARG A 13 -8.98 -28.06 -6.72
N GLY A 14 -7.69 -27.93 -7.02
CA GLY A 14 -7.19 -27.70 -8.37
C GLY A 14 -7.21 -26.22 -8.76
N PHE A 15 -7.49 -25.90 -10.02
CA PHE A 15 -7.51 -24.51 -10.49
C PHE A 15 -8.75 -23.76 -9.98
N ARG A 16 -8.54 -22.54 -9.48
CA ARG A 16 -9.60 -21.65 -9.04
C ARG A 16 -9.31 -20.21 -9.46
N THR A 17 -10.31 -19.56 -10.05
CA THR A 17 -10.19 -18.16 -10.44
C THR A 17 -10.32 -17.26 -9.21
N ASN A 18 -9.28 -16.47 -8.96
CA ASN A 18 -9.26 -15.40 -7.97
C ASN A 18 -9.80 -14.11 -8.61
N PRO A 19 -10.90 -13.53 -8.10
CA PRO A 19 -11.57 -12.41 -8.73
C PRO A 19 -10.70 -11.15 -8.74
N MET A 20 -10.91 -10.34 -9.78
CA MET A 20 -10.25 -9.05 -9.94
C MET A 20 -10.51 -8.12 -8.75
N TYR A 21 -9.55 -7.25 -8.48
CA TYR A 21 -9.72 -6.20 -7.49
C TYR A 21 -9.04 -4.90 -7.91
N ALA A 22 -9.62 -3.81 -7.42
CA ALA A 22 -9.04 -2.48 -7.53
C ALA A 22 -8.83 -1.91 -6.12
N ARG A 23 -7.62 -1.43 -5.87
CA ARG A 23 -7.23 -0.77 -4.62
C ARG A 23 -6.74 0.64 -4.90
N THR A 24 -7.13 1.58 -4.06
CA THR A 24 -6.64 2.96 -4.10
C THR A 24 -5.74 3.21 -2.91
N ASP A 25 -4.54 3.70 -3.20
CA ASP A 25 -3.55 4.09 -2.19
C ASP A 25 -3.24 5.58 -2.39
N VAL A 26 -3.03 6.29 -1.29
CA VAL A 26 -2.66 7.71 -1.29
C VAL A 26 -1.31 7.84 -0.60
N ALA A 27 -0.37 8.54 -1.23
CA ALA A 27 0.92 8.86 -0.63
C ALA A 27 1.19 10.35 -0.77
N VAL A 28 1.68 10.95 0.31
CA VAL A 28 2.04 12.36 0.41
C VAL A 28 3.43 12.45 1.00
N SER A 29 4.26 13.35 0.47
CA SER A 29 5.54 13.69 1.08
C SER A 29 5.72 15.19 1.13
N TYR A 30 6.31 15.69 2.21
CA TYR A 30 6.61 17.09 2.40
C TYR A 30 8.06 17.26 2.86
N THR A 31 8.83 18.03 2.10
CA THR A 31 10.22 18.37 2.43
C THR A 31 10.27 19.78 3.00
N PHE A 32 10.75 19.90 4.23
CA PHE A 32 10.97 21.18 4.87
C PHE A 32 12.27 21.80 4.36
N PRO A 33 12.28 23.10 4.04
CA PRO A 33 13.48 23.80 3.61
C PRO A 33 14.51 23.86 4.76
N SER A 34 15.78 23.78 4.39
CA SER A 34 16.94 23.84 5.29
C SER A 34 16.99 25.09 6.15
N SER A 35 16.29 26.17 5.76
CA SER A 35 16.21 27.41 6.52
C SER A 35 15.40 27.29 7.82
N VAL A 36 14.61 26.22 7.99
CA VAL A 36 13.71 26.02 9.14
C VAL A 36 14.37 25.18 10.24
N PHE A 37 15.41 24.41 9.92
CA PHE A 37 16.02 23.46 10.86
C PHE A 37 17.55 23.45 10.74
N SER A 38 18.28 23.12 11.82
CA SER A 38 19.75 23.05 11.84
C SER A 38 20.37 21.91 11.00
N PHE A 39 19.58 21.21 10.19
CA PHE A 39 19.99 20.08 9.36
C PHE A 39 19.58 20.32 7.90
N SER A 40 20.36 19.79 6.95
CA SER A 40 20.25 20.11 5.53
C SER A 40 18.87 19.86 4.91
N SER A 41 18.09 18.86 5.36
CA SER A 41 16.66 18.75 5.02
C SER A 41 15.88 17.81 5.95
N LEU A 42 14.60 18.13 6.20
CA LEU A 42 13.61 17.20 6.78
C LEU A 42 12.66 16.76 5.66
N THR A 43 12.38 15.48 5.52
CA THR A 43 11.24 15.03 4.70
C THR A 43 10.33 14.14 5.52
N VAL A 44 9.04 14.47 5.54
CA VAL A 44 7.99 13.66 6.16
C VAL A 44 7.20 12.96 5.05
N TYR A 45 6.92 11.69 5.26
CA TYR A 45 6.15 10.83 4.36
C TYR A 45 4.92 10.32 5.08
N GLY A 46 3.78 10.35 4.41
CA GLY A 46 2.54 9.71 4.83
C GLY A 46 2.00 8.86 3.69
N LYS A 47 1.54 7.65 4.00
CA LYS A 47 0.92 6.75 3.02
C LYS A 47 -0.28 6.05 3.66
N ILE A 48 -1.39 6.04 2.93
CA ILE A 48 -2.62 5.34 3.27
C ILE A 48 -2.83 4.29 2.19
N GLU A 49 -2.85 3.02 2.57
CA GLU A 49 -3.11 1.90 1.69
C GLU A 49 -4.52 1.38 1.89
N ASN A 50 -5.14 0.89 0.81
CA ASN A 50 -6.52 0.42 0.83
C ASN A 50 -7.49 1.49 1.36
N LEU A 51 -7.45 2.70 0.79
CA LEU A 51 -8.20 3.89 1.24
C LEU A 51 -9.71 3.65 1.45
N PHE A 52 -10.30 2.75 0.66
CA PHE A 52 -11.73 2.41 0.71
C PHE A 52 -12.04 1.12 1.48
N ASP A 53 -11.07 0.59 2.24
CA ASP A 53 -11.16 -0.62 3.05
C ASP A 53 -11.81 -1.80 2.31
N ARG A 54 -11.37 -2.04 1.07
CA ARG A 54 -11.93 -3.12 0.26
C ARG A 54 -11.39 -4.46 0.77
N ASN A 55 -12.29 -5.44 0.83
CA ASN A 55 -11.94 -6.84 1.08
C ASN A 55 -11.69 -7.54 -0.24
N TYR A 56 -10.45 -7.96 -0.47
CA TYR A 56 -10.04 -8.71 -1.68
C TYR A 56 -9.03 -9.80 -1.31
N GLN A 57 -8.64 -10.64 -2.27
CA GLN A 57 -7.64 -11.69 -2.06
C GLN A 57 -6.44 -11.42 -2.96
N GLU A 58 -5.27 -11.10 -2.39
CA GLU A 58 -4.02 -10.94 -3.16
C GLU A 58 -3.48 -12.28 -3.66
N VAL A 59 -3.66 -13.29 -2.83
CA VAL A 59 -3.39 -14.70 -3.10
C VAL A 59 -4.62 -15.47 -2.65
N LEU A 60 -5.03 -16.48 -3.42
CA LEU A 60 -6.16 -17.32 -3.06
C LEU A 60 -6.10 -17.77 -1.60
N GLY A 61 -7.15 -17.50 -0.84
CA GLY A 61 -7.24 -17.86 0.58
C GLY A 61 -6.58 -16.88 1.56
N PHE A 62 -5.80 -15.90 1.08
CA PHE A 62 -5.23 -14.84 1.92
C PHE A 62 -5.97 -13.53 1.70
N ARG A 63 -6.61 -13.03 2.77
CA ARG A 63 -7.31 -11.74 2.74
C ARG A 63 -6.31 -10.58 2.63
N SER A 64 -6.72 -9.53 1.93
CA SER A 64 -6.01 -8.27 1.90
C SER A 64 -5.83 -7.68 3.30
N PRO A 65 -4.74 -6.93 3.55
CA PRO A 65 -4.67 -6.05 4.70
C PRO A 65 -5.87 -5.08 4.69
N PRO A 66 -6.42 -4.75 5.87
CA PRO A 66 -7.43 -3.69 5.97
C PRO A 66 -6.81 -2.33 5.64
N LEU A 67 -7.59 -1.25 5.75
CA LEU A 67 -7.08 0.12 5.71
C LEU A 67 -5.81 0.27 6.58
N ASN A 68 -4.70 0.65 5.93
CA ASN A 68 -3.37 0.68 6.56
C ASN A 68 -2.73 2.07 6.43
N TYR A 69 -2.06 2.51 7.50
CA TYR A 69 -1.43 3.83 7.60
C TYR A 69 0.07 3.66 7.85
N LEU A 70 0.89 4.27 7.00
CA LEU A 70 2.33 4.34 7.17
C LEU A 70 2.77 5.79 7.26
N ALA A 71 3.66 6.09 8.20
CA ALA A 71 4.32 7.37 8.33
C ALA A 71 5.84 7.16 8.40
N GLY A 72 6.60 8.07 7.82
CA GLY A 72 8.05 8.00 7.79
C GLY A 72 8.68 9.38 7.84
N VAL A 73 9.91 9.44 8.34
CA VAL A 73 10.71 10.67 8.39
C VAL A 73 12.10 10.36 7.85
N ARG A 74 12.61 11.23 6.98
CA ARG A 74 13.99 11.22 6.50
C ARG A 74 14.66 12.52 6.94
N VAL A 75 15.84 12.37 7.55
CA VAL A 75 16.72 13.47 7.92
C VAL A 75 17.99 13.36 7.10
N THR A 76 18.50 14.48 6.59
CA THR A 76 19.80 14.56 5.93
C THR A 76 20.61 15.66 6.60
N PHE A 77 21.86 15.33 6.95
CA PHE A 77 22.80 16.22 7.63
C PHE A 77 23.73 16.88 6.62
#